data_AF-A0A8W8M3M8-F1
#
_entry.id   AF-A0A8W8M3M8-F1
#
_cell.length_a   1.000
_cell.length_b   1.000
_cell.length_c   1.000
_cell.angle_alpha   90.00
_cell.angle_beta   90.00
_cell.angle_gamma   90.00
#
_symmetry.space_group_name_H-M   'P 1'
#
loop_
_entity.id
_entity.type
_entity.pdbx_description
1 polymer ?
#
loop_
_entity_poly.entity_id
_entity_poly.type
_entity_poly.pdbx_seq_one_letter_code
_entity_poly.pdbx_strand_id
1 'polypeptide(L)'
;MKISWIFSLLSISTAFLSQIEKMTENNNTKDPVTGLTEEEVIAVEDSWSMLYRREHRKENGVKLFMNLYSLHPATIEKFPLFKGKTLEEISKHPKLPAHAMSVMYALASYIDNLHDTDLLVELVKKTAVSHIGRGVGSEYFKLLSDVVPAWMKEVLEEECTPLMLSSWGKLLGIVVAVVSGEEQNMTS
;
A
#
# COMPACT_ATOMS: atom_id res chain seq x y z
N MET A 1 -37.39 26.25 -37.93
CA MET A 1 -36.79 27.13 -36.90
C MET A 1 -37.47 26.85 -35.57
N LYS A 2 -36.69 26.69 -34.49
CA LYS A 2 -37.04 26.52 -33.05
C LYS A 2 -37.33 25.10 -32.51
N ILE A 3 -36.23 24.36 -32.30
CA ILE A 3 -35.71 23.82 -31.02
C ILE A 3 -36.75 23.19 -30.08
N SER A 4 -36.89 21.87 -30.20
CA SER A 4 -37.18 20.95 -29.09
C SER A 4 -35.89 20.76 -28.25
N TRP A 5 -35.99 20.13 -27.09
CA TRP A 5 -34.93 19.80 -26.11
C TRP A 5 -34.76 20.77 -24.94
N ILE A 6 -35.73 20.79 -24.01
CA ILE A 6 -35.58 21.33 -22.65
C ILE A 6 -36.27 20.39 -21.65
N PHE A 7 -35.43 19.70 -20.87
CA PHE A 7 -35.61 18.98 -19.59
C PHE A 7 -36.78 17.99 -19.39
N SER A 8 -36.47 16.70 -19.49
CA SER A 8 -37.05 15.70 -18.59
C SER A 8 -35.97 15.25 -17.62
N LEU A 9 -35.79 16.02 -16.55
CA LEU A 9 -35.03 15.57 -15.38
C LEU A 9 -35.93 14.58 -14.64
N LEU A 10 -35.45 13.35 -14.54
CA LEU A 10 -36.04 12.23 -13.81
C LEU A 10 -36.55 12.69 -12.44
N SER A 11 -37.81 12.42 -12.14
CA SER A 11 -38.33 12.49 -10.77
C SER A 11 -37.63 11.40 -9.96
N ILE A 12 -36.56 11.77 -9.26
CA ILE A 12 -35.85 10.87 -8.37
C ILE A 12 -36.68 10.72 -7.10
N SER A 13 -37.15 9.50 -6.81
CA SER A 13 -37.91 9.19 -5.60
C SER A 13 -37.09 9.48 -4.34
N THR A 14 -37.75 9.93 -3.28
CA THR A 14 -37.14 10.13 -1.95
C THR A 14 -36.47 8.86 -1.40
N ALA A 15 -36.98 7.69 -1.75
CA ALA A 15 -36.36 6.40 -1.41
C ALA A 15 -35.02 6.18 -2.13
N PHE A 16 -34.92 6.60 -3.40
CA PHE A 16 -33.67 6.52 -4.16
C PHE A 16 -32.66 7.55 -3.63
N LEU A 17 -33.09 8.77 -3.33
CA LEU A 17 -32.22 9.79 -2.70
C LEU A 17 -31.70 9.30 -1.34
N SER A 18 -32.55 8.74 -0.49
CA SER A 18 -32.14 8.16 0.80
C SER A 18 -31.15 7.00 0.63
N GLN A 19 -31.30 6.20 -0.43
CA GLN A 19 -30.37 5.12 -0.72
C GLN A 19 -29.01 5.65 -1.21
N ILE A 20 -29.00 6.67 -2.06
CA ILE A 20 -27.77 7.37 -2.48
C ILE A 20 -27.08 8.02 -1.27
N GLU A 21 -27.84 8.68 -0.38
CA GLU A 21 -27.32 9.31 0.83
C GLU A 21 -26.68 8.28 1.77
N LYS A 22 -27.35 7.15 2.03
CA LYS A 22 -26.78 6.03 2.80
C LYS A 22 -25.54 5.41 2.18
N MET A 23 -25.51 5.25 0.86
CA MET A 23 -24.30 4.77 0.16
C MET A 23 -23.15 5.78 0.30
N THR A 24 -23.45 7.08 0.25
CA THR A 24 -22.46 8.15 0.40
C THR A 24 -21.96 8.28 1.85
N GLU A 25 -22.82 8.08 2.84
CA GLU A 25 -22.44 8.05 4.26
C GLU A 25 -21.58 6.83 4.61
N ASN A 26 -21.96 5.64 4.12
CA ASN A 26 -21.17 4.42 4.32
C ASN A 26 -19.77 4.55 3.69
N ASN A 27 -19.67 5.15 2.51
CA ASN A 27 -18.38 5.38 1.85
C ASN A 27 -17.47 6.41 2.56
N ASN A 28 -18.02 7.27 3.41
CA ASN A 28 -17.26 8.27 4.17
C ASN A 28 -17.00 7.87 5.63
N THR A 29 -17.61 6.78 6.10
CA THR A 29 -17.39 6.28 7.46
C THR A 29 -15.99 5.70 7.53
N LYS A 30 -15.19 6.18 8.48
CA LYS A 30 -13.83 5.69 8.73
C LYS A 30 -13.87 4.52 9.67
N ASP A 31 -13.13 3.47 9.35
CA ASP A 31 -12.87 2.39 10.30
C ASP A 31 -12.15 2.95 11.56
N PRO A 32 -12.58 2.59 12.78
CA PRO A 32 -12.06 3.18 14.00
C PRO A 32 -10.61 2.80 14.32
N VAL A 33 -10.08 1.72 13.75
CA VAL A 33 -8.71 1.23 14.01
C VAL A 33 -7.73 1.80 12.99
N THR A 34 -8.08 1.70 11.72
CA THR A 34 -7.23 2.05 10.57
C THR A 34 -7.45 3.47 10.09
N GLY A 35 -8.64 4.04 10.31
CA GLY A 35 -9.04 5.35 9.80
C GLY A 35 -9.27 5.39 8.28
N LEU A 36 -9.22 4.23 7.60
CA LEU A 36 -9.53 4.09 6.19
C LEU A 36 -11.05 4.15 5.98
N THR A 37 -11.49 4.78 4.90
CA THR A 37 -12.89 4.66 4.44
C THR A 37 -13.04 3.49 3.47
N GLU A 38 -14.28 3.07 3.20
CA GLU A 38 -14.56 2.01 2.21
C GLU A 38 -14.00 2.35 0.82
N GLU A 39 -14.13 3.60 0.37
CA GLU A 39 -13.57 4.06 -0.90
C GLU A 39 -12.03 3.93 -0.95
N GLU A 40 -11.37 4.15 0.19
CA GLU A 40 -9.90 4.01 0.28
C GLU A 40 -9.46 2.55 0.32
N VAL A 41 -10.25 1.68 0.96
CA VAL A 41 -10.02 0.23 0.92
C VAL A 41 -10.14 -0.28 -0.51
N ILE A 42 -11.22 0.06 -1.22
CA ILE A 42 -11.42 -0.29 -2.64
C ILE A 42 -10.26 0.22 -3.49
N ALA A 43 -9.80 1.45 -3.28
CA ALA A 43 -8.66 1.99 -4.04
C ALA A 43 -7.36 1.19 -3.78
N VAL A 44 -7.12 0.73 -2.55
CA VAL A 44 -5.99 -0.15 -2.24
C VAL A 44 -6.14 -1.51 -2.92
N GLU A 45 -7.31 -2.13 -2.85
CA GLU A 45 -7.58 -3.44 -3.47
C GLU A 45 -7.48 -3.39 -5.00
N ASP A 46 -8.07 -2.38 -5.64
CA ASP A 46 -8.03 -2.19 -7.09
C ASP A 46 -6.60 -2.00 -7.59
N SER A 47 -5.84 -1.12 -6.95
CA SER A 47 -4.43 -0.92 -7.28
C SER A 47 -3.60 -2.17 -7.01
N TRP A 48 -3.86 -2.88 -5.91
CA TRP A 48 -3.17 -4.13 -5.60
C TRP A 48 -3.42 -5.22 -6.64
N SER A 49 -4.66 -5.35 -7.14
CA SER A 49 -5.00 -6.30 -8.19
C SER A 49 -4.12 -6.14 -9.43
N MET A 50 -3.67 -4.91 -9.70
CA MET A 50 -2.76 -4.57 -10.80
C MET A 50 -1.30 -4.78 -10.43
N LEU A 51 -0.88 -4.32 -9.25
CA LEU A 51 0.50 -4.47 -8.75
C LEU A 51 0.88 -5.95 -8.55
N TYR A 52 -0.09 -6.79 -8.20
CA TYR A 52 0.09 -8.20 -7.84
C TYR A 52 -0.42 -9.20 -8.88
N ARG A 53 -0.67 -8.76 -10.13
CA ARG A 53 -1.04 -9.68 -11.24
C ARG A 53 -0.05 -10.83 -11.35
N ARG A 54 -0.55 -12.04 -11.55
CA ARG A 54 0.22 -13.29 -11.49
C ARG A 54 1.46 -13.27 -12.38
N GLU A 55 1.34 -12.67 -13.56
CA GLU A 55 2.36 -12.59 -14.59
C GLU A 55 3.52 -11.67 -14.18
N HIS A 56 3.22 -10.58 -13.48
CA HIS A 56 4.17 -9.48 -13.24
C HIS A 56 4.55 -9.28 -11.78
N ARG A 57 3.86 -9.90 -10.81
CA ARG A 57 4.09 -9.68 -9.36
C ARG A 57 5.54 -9.81 -8.91
N LYS A 58 6.31 -10.70 -9.56
CA LYS A 58 7.74 -10.89 -9.28
C LYS A 58 8.56 -9.69 -9.75
N GLU A 59 8.31 -9.21 -10.97
CA GLU A 59 8.99 -8.05 -11.54
C GLU A 59 8.61 -6.78 -10.79
N ASN A 60 7.33 -6.62 -10.47
CA ASN A 60 6.82 -5.48 -9.68
C ASN A 60 7.42 -5.46 -8.26
N GLY A 61 7.55 -6.63 -7.61
CA GLY A 61 8.24 -6.71 -6.32
C GLY A 61 9.72 -6.34 -6.40
N VAL A 62 10.40 -6.70 -7.50
CA VAL A 62 11.79 -6.28 -7.73
C VAL A 62 11.86 -4.76 -7.91
N LYS A 63 10.95 -4.16 -8.69
CA LYS A 63 10.86 -2.70 -8.86
C LYS A 63 10.69 -1.97 -7.53
N LEU A 64 9.90 -2.49 -6.59
CA LEU A 64 9.76 -1.91 -5.25
C LEU A 64 11.12 -1.78 -4.54
N PHE A 65 11.93 -2.85 -4.57
CA PHE A 65 13.29 -2.81 -3.99
C PHE A 65 14.25 -1.93 -4.77
N MET A 66 14.17 -1.90 -6.10
CA MET A 66 15.02 -1.02 -6.91
C MET A 66 14.70 0.46 -6.63
N ASN A 67 13.43 0.82 -6.41
CA ASN A 67 13.05 2.16 -5.94
C ASN A 67 13.60 2.43 -4.54
N LEU A 68 13.50 1.48 -3.59
CA LEU A 68 14.07 1.62 -2.25
C LEU A 68 15.57 1.92 -2.28
N TYR A 69 16.33 1.15 -3.05
CA TYR A 69 17.78 1.32 -3.13
C TYR A 69 18.20 2.57 -3.92
N SER A 70 17.40 2.98 -4.91
CA SER A 70 17.64 4.21 -5.68
C SER A 70 17.39 5.46 -4.84
N LEU A 71 16.24 5.53 -4.16
CA LEU A 71 15.83 6.67 -3.34
C LEU A 71 16.57 6.74 -2.01
N HIS A 72 16.89 5.58 -1.43
CA HIS A 72 17.58 5.47 -0.13
C HIS A 72 18.75 4.49 -0.18
N PRO A 73 19.87 4.82 -0.85
CA PRO A 73 21.01 3.91 -1.03
C PRO A 73 21.60 3.34 0.26
N ALA A 74 21.52 4.10 1.37
CA ALA A 74 21.98 3.65 2.69
C ALA A 74 21.26 2.38 3.18
N THR A 75 20.06 2.08 2.68
CA THR A 75 19.31 0.86 3.02
C THR A 75 19.99 -0.41 2.52
N ILE A 76 20.83 -0.34 1.48
CA ILE A 76 21.62 -1.46 0.96
C ILE A 76 22.48 -2.06 2.07
N GLU A 77 22.95 -1.26 3.02
CA GLU A 77 23.77 -1.71 4.14
C GLU A 77 23.07 -2.69 5.10
N LYS A 78 21.72 -2.75 5.05
CA LYS A 78 20.93 -3.74 5.81
C LYS A 78 20.82 -5.09 5.11
N PHE A 79 21.32 -5.20 3.88
CA PHE A 79 21.32 -6.42 3.10
C PHE A 79 22.76 -6.89 2.87
N PRO A 80 23.32 -7.77 3.73
CA PRO A 80 24.72 -8.20 3.64
C PRO A 80 25.14 -8.71 2.25
N LEU A 81 24.23 -9.35 1.51
CA LEU A 81 24.48 -9.87 0.16
C LEU A 81 24.67 -8.76 -0.89
N PHE A 82 24.23 -7.53 -0.61
CA PHE A 82 24.22 -6.41 -1.53
C PHE A 82 25.24 -5.32 -1.17
N LYS A 83 25.92 -5.41 -0.02
CA LYS A 83 26.95 -4.44 0.40
C LYS A 83 28.05 -4.31 -0.67
N GLY A 84 28.39 -3.06 -0.99
CA GLY A 84 29.40 -2.73 -1.98
C GLY A 84 29.04 -3.04 -3.44
N LYS A 85 27.80 -3.49 -3.71
CA LYS A 85 27.31 -3.71 -5.08
C LYS A 85 26.62 -2.47 -5.63
N THR A 86 26.77 -2.25 -6.93
CA THR A 86 25.98 -1.29 -7.70
C THR A 86 24.53 -1.76 -7.85
N LEU A 87 23.61 -0.84 -8.17
CA LEU A 87 22.20 -1.19 -8.45
C LEU A 87 22.07 -2.21 -9.60
N GLU A 88 22.95 -2.14 -10.61
CA GLU A 88 22.97 -3.09 -11.72
C GLU A 88 23.38 -4.50 -11.28
N GLU A 89 24.36 -4.62 -10.38
CA GLU A 89 24.77 -5.91 -9.82
C GLU A 89 23.69 -6.49 -8.89
N ILE A 90 23.01 -5.62 -8.11
CA ILE A 90 21.91 -6.02 -7.23
C ILE A 90 20.71 -6.53 -8.05
N SER A 91 20.33 -5.83 -9.12
CA SER A 91 19.16 -6.19 -9.94
C SER A 91 19.32 -7.57 -10.61
N LYS A 92 20.56 -7.97 -10.90
CA LYS A 92 20.92 -9.28 -11.47
C LYS A 92 21.11 -10.37 -10.42
N HIS A 93 21.08 -10.05 -9.13
CA HIS A 93 21.37 -11.02 -8.08
C HIS A 93 20.21 -12.00 -7.87
N PRO A 94 20.44 -13.33 -7.91
CA PRO A 94 19.36 -14.33 -7.91
C PRO A 94 18.55 -14.38 -6.61
N LYS A 95 19.06 -13.82 -5.51
CA LYS A 95 18.32 -13.72 -4.24
C LYS A 95 17.35 -12.54 -4.17
N LEU A 96 17.50 -11.52 -5.01
CA LEU A 96 16.63 -10.34 -4.97
C LEU A 96 15.17 -10.70 -5.28
N PRO A 97 14.85 -11.46 -6.37
CA PRO A 97 13.46 -11.83 -6.65
C PRO A 97 12.80 -12.67 -5.54
N ALA A 98 13.56 -13.52 -4.85
CA ALA A 98 13.04 -14.33 -3.74
C ALA A 98 12.67 -13.45 -2.53
N HIS A 99 13.51 -12.46 -2.20
CA HIS A 99 13.21 -11.52 -1.13
C HIS A 99 12.05 -10.59 -1.51
N ALA A 100 12.05 -10.07 -2.73
CA ALA A 100 10.95 -9.29 -3.28
C ALA A 100 9.60 -10.00 -3.15
N MET A 101 9.52 -11.27 -3.55
CA MET A 101 8.29 -12.04 -3.42
C MET A 101 7.86 -12.25 -1.96
N SER A 102 8.80 -12.35 -1.02
CA SER A 102 8.47 -12.46 0.41
C SER A 102 7.75 -11.20 0.91
N VAL A 103 8.18 -10.02 0.46
CA VAL A 103 7.48 -8.76 0.76
C VAL A 103 6.13 -8.69 0.07
N MET A 104 6.04 -9.09 -1.20
CA MET A 104 4.76 -9.09 -1.91
C MET A 104 3.74 -10.05 -1.26
N TYR A 105 4.18 -11.18 -0.68
CA TYR A 105 3.29 -12.06 0.10
C TYR A 105 2.84 -11.43 1.43
N ALA A 106 3.73 -10.70 2.11
CA ALA A 106 3.35 -9.97 3.31
C ALA A 106 2.31 -8.87 3.00
N LEU A 107 2.54 -8.08 1.94
CA LEU A 107 1.57 -7.07 1.49
C LEU A 107 0.24 -7.69 1.06
N ALA A 108 0.25 -8.84 0.35
CA ALA A 108 -0.97 -9.57 0.04
C ALA A 108 -1.76 -9.90 1.31
N SER A 109 -1.09 -10.43 2.34
CA SER A 109 -1.74 -10.76 3.61
C SER A 109 -2.33 -9.55 4.33
N TYR A 110 -1.77 -8.35 4.16
CA TYR A 110 -2.34 -7.13 4.75
C TYR A 110 -3.59 -6.71 3.98
N ILE A 111 -3.52 -6.75 2.66
CA ILE A 111 -4.59 -6.29 1.78
C ILE A 111 -5.79 -7.23 1.85
N ASP A 112 -5.56 -8.55 1.92
CA ASP A 112 -6.60 -9.56 2.14
C ASP A 112 -7.34 -9.39 3.48
N ASN A 113 -6.82 -8.59 4.42
CA ASN A 113 -7.36 -8.37 5.75
C ASN A 113 -7.66 -6.90 6.06
N LEU A 114 -7.86 -6.03 5.05
CA LEU A 114 -8.21 -4.61 5.28
C LEU A 114 -9.52 -4.43 6.04
N HIS A 115 -10.44 -5.40 5.93
CA HIS A 115 -11.71 -5.41 6.67
C HIS A 115 -11.65 -6.16 8.02
N ASP A 116 -10.58 -6.90 8.31
CA ASP A 116 -10.32 -7.55 9.61
C ASP A 116 -9.13 -6.85 10.28
N THR A 117 -9.41 -5.68 10.85
CA THR A 117 -8.38 -4.73 11.27
C THR A 117 -7.57 -5.21 12.47
N ASP A 118 -8.16 -6.03 13.34
CA ASP A 118 -7.44 -6.70 14.43
C ASP A 118 -6.42 -7.70 13.87
N LEU A 119 -6.81 -8.53 12.89
CA LEU A 119 -5.89 -9.46 12.24
C LEU A 119 -4.80 -8.74 11.44
N LEU A 120 -5.16 -7.67 10.71
CA LEU A 120 -4.19 -6.82 10.01
C LEU A 120 -3.10 -6.31 10.97
N VAL A 121 -3.48 -5.79 12.13
CA VAL A 121 -2.53 -5.28 13.13
C VAL A 121 -1.60 -6.40 13.61
N GLU A 122 -2.11 -7.59 13.92
CA GLU A 122 -1.28 -8.72 14.35
C GLU A 122 -0.31 -9.21 13.26
N LEU A 123 -0.73 -9.20 11.99
CA LEU A 123 0.13 -9.51 10.86
C LEU A 123 1.26 -8.47 10.71
N VAL A 124 0.96 -7.19 10.90
CA VAL A 124 1.96 -6.12 10.87
C VAL A 124 2.93 -6.25 12.05
N LYS A 125 2.45 -6.53 13.27
CA LYS A 125 3.32 -6.78 14.44
C LYS A 125 4.30 -7.92 14.21
N LYS A 126 3.83 -9.02 13.62
CA LYS A 126 4.70 -10.15 13.25
C LYS A 126 5.84 -9.72 12.33
N THR A 127 5.54 -8.88 11.33
CA THR A 127 6.54 -8.29 10.45
C THR A 127 7.46 -7.35 11.21
N ALA A 128 6.92 -6.49 12.07
CA ALA A 128 7.68 -5.54 12.88
C ALA A 128 8.74 -6.24 13.75
N VAL A 129 8.33 -7.20 14.58
CA VAL A 129 9.23 -7.95 15.49
C VAL A 129 10.38 -8.61 14.71
N SER A 130 10.06 -9.20 13.56
CA SER A 130 11.04 -9.82 12.68
C SER A 130 12.07 -8.81 12.15
N HIS A 131 11.64 -7.60 11.78
CA HIS A 131 12.53 -6.56 11.23
C HIS A 131 13.33 -5.84 12.31
N ILE A 132 12.71 -5.51 13.44
CA ILE A 132 13.37 -4.86 14.59
C ILE A 132 14.53 -5.72 15.10
N GLY A 133 14.33 -7.04 15.20
CA GLY A 133 15.39 -7.99 15.57
C GLY A 133 16.60 -8.02 14.61
N ARG A 134 16.48 -7.44 13.42
CA ARG A 134 17.57 -7.27 12.43
C ARG A 134 18.10 -5.83 12.35
N GLY A 135 17.71 -4.98 13.31
CA GLY A 135 18.05 -3.56 13.33
C GLY A 135 17.38 -2.77 12.21
N VAL A 136 16.18 -3.19 11.80
CA VAL A 136 15.32 -2.48 10.83
C VAL A 136 14.05 -2.03 11.56
N GLY A 137 14.16 -0.88 12.20
CA GLY A 137 13.13 -0.25 13.01
C GLY A 137 12.16 0.65 12.25
N SER A 138 11.34 1.40 12.98
CA SER A 138 10.32 2.28 12.40
C SER A 138 10.90 3.33 11.45
N GLU A 139 12.14 3.78 11.67
CA GLU A 139 12.85 4.72 10.80
C GLU A 139 13.02 4.20 9.36
N TYR A 140 13.24 2.89 9.18
CA TYR A 140 13.38 2.28 7.86
C TYR A 140 12.03 2.09 7.18
N PHE A 141 10.98 1.78 7.93
CA PHE A 141 9.63 1.68 7.39
C PHE A 141 9.10 3.04 6.91
N LYS A 142 9.48 4.14 7.58
CA LYS A 142 9.13 5.52 7.14
C LYS A 142 9.67 5.85 5.74
N LEU A 143 10.79 5.27 5.34
CA LEU A 143 11.33 5.45 3.98
C LEU A 143 10.37 4.95 2.90
N LEU A 144 9.48 4.01 3.23
CA LEU A 144 8.48 3.53 2.28
C LEU A 144 7.48 4.63 1.88
N SER A 145 7.37 5.73 2.64
CA SER A 145 6.51 6.86 2.27
C SER A 145 6.96 7.57 1.00
N ASP A 146 8.25 7.50 0.67
CA ASP A 146 8.79 7.99 -0.60
C ASP A 146 8.76 6.87 -1.67
N VAL A 147 9.05 5.64 -1.27
CA VAL A 147 9.21 4.49 -2.18
C VAL A 147 7.90 3.99 -2.77
N VAL A 148 6.86 3.82 -1.96
CA VAL A 148 5.59 3.25 -2.41
C VAL A 148 4.93 4.11 -3.49
N PRO A 149 4.82 5.44 -3.35
CA PRO A 149 4.29 6.28 -4.42
C PRO A 149 5.12 6.22 -5.71
N ALA A 150 6.46 6.18 -5.62
CA ALA A 150 7.33 6.07 -6.78
C ALA A 150 7.13 4.73 -7.51
N TRP A 151 7.11 3.63 -6.74
CA TRP A 151 6.85 2.29 -7.24
C TRP A 151 5.47 2.17 -7.90
N MET A 152 4.42 2.69 -7.28
CA MET A 152 3.07 2.66 -7.85
C MET A 152 2.99 3.44 -9.16
N LYS A 153 3.57 4.64 -9.22
CA LYS A 153 3.61 5.44 -10.45
C LYS A 153 4.39 4.74 -11.57
N GLU A 154 5.49 4.07 -11.25
CA GLU A 154 6.27 3.30 -12.23
C GLU A 154 5.50 2.09 -12.77
N VAL A 155 4.75 1.39 -11.93
CA VAL A 155 4.07 0.14 -12.33
C VAL A 155 2.70 0.39 -12.96
N LEU A 156 1.94 1.34 -12.43
CA LEU A 156 0.56 1.61 -12.85
C LEU A 156 0.47 2.70 -13.92
N GLU A 157 1.51 3.53 -14.06
CA GLU A 157 1.57 4.61 -15.06
C GLU A 157 0.29 5.48 -15.00
N GLU A 158 -0.46 5.58 -16.11
CA GLU A 158 -1.68 6.38 -16.22
C GLU A 158 -2.86 5.86 -15.37
N GLU A 159 -2.83 4.58 -14.95
CA GLU A 159 -3.85 3.98 -14.06
C GLU A 159 -3.62 4.39 -12.59
N CYS A 160 -2.50 5.05 -12.27
CA CYS A 160 -2.15 5.46 -10.92
C CYS A 160 -2.93 6.72 -10.48
N THR A 161 -4.07 6.51 -9.81
CA THR A 161 -4.92 7.64 -9.40
C THR A 161 -4.40 8.33 -8.12
N PRO A 162 -4.73 9.63 -7.91
CA PRO A 162 -4.44 10.31 -6.64
C PRO A 162 -5.04 9.61 -5.41
N LEU A 163 -6.24 9.04 -5.56
CA LEU A 163 -6.92 8.30 -4.50
C LEU A 163 -6.16 7.03 -4.11
N MET A 164 -5.64 6.28 -5.09
CA MET A 164 -4.79 5.11 -4.81
C MET A 164 -3.54 5.52 -4.02
N LEU A 165 -2.86 6.59 -4.44
CA LEU A 165 -1.66 7.09 -3.75
C LEU A 165 -1.96 7.54 -2.31
N SER A 166 -3.04 8.29 -2.09
CA SER A 166 -3.40 8.74 -0.74
C SER A 166 -3.82 7.58 0.16
N SER A 167 -4.53 6.59 -0.39
CA SER A 167 -5.01 5.41 0.36
C SER A 167 -3.85 4.51 0.78
N TRP A 168 -2.88 4.26 -0.11
CA TRP A 168 -1.64 3.55 0.23
C TRP A 168 -0.81 4.32 1.26
N GLY A 169 -0.77 5.65 1.17
CA GLY A 169 -0.10 6.49 2.17
C GLY A 169 -0.70 6.31 3.58
N LYS A 170 -2.04 6.22 3.68
CA LYS A 170 -2.72 5.92 4.95
C LYS A 170 -2.42 4.52 5.46
N LEU A 171 -2.53 3.50 4.60
CA LEU A 171 -2.18 2.12 4.95
C LEU A 171 -0.75 2.03 5.49
N LEU A 172 0.18 2.69 4.84
CA LEU A 172 1.58 2.72 5.26
C LEU A 172 1.78 3.47 6.58
N GLY A 173 1.00 4.53 6.82
CA GLY A 173 0.96 5.23 8.11
C GLY A 173 0.57 4.30 9.27
N ILE A 174 -0.42 3.43 9.06
CA ILE A 174 -0.81 2.40 10.03
C ILE A 174 0.35 1.43 10.29
N VAL A 175 0.97 0.93 9.21
CA VAL A 175 2.12 0.01 9.32
C VAL A 175 3.25 0.63 10.14
N VAL A 176 3.62 1.88 9.84
CA VAL A 176 4.67 2.61 10.56
C VAL A 176 4.30 2.81 12.03
N ALA A 177 3.03 3.13 12.33
CA ALA A 177 2.56 3.32 13.70
C ALA A 177 2.67 2.02 14.52
N VAL A 178 2.23 0.88 13.96
CA VAL A 178 2.35 -0.43 14.61
C VAL A 178 3.81 -0.82 14.82
N VAL A 179 4.67 -0.66 13.79
CA VAL A 179 6.11 -0.96 13.92
C VAL A 179 6.76 -0.09 15.01
N SER A 180 6.42 1.20 15.07
CA SER A 180 6.93 2.10 16.09
C SER A 180 6.48 1.71 17.50
N GLY A 181 5.25 1.19 17.67
CA GLY A 181 4.77 0.69 18.95
C GLY A 181 5.53 -0.56 19.40
N GLU A 182 5.73 -1.53 18.49
CA GLU A 182 6.50 -2.73 18.80
C GLU A 182 7.97 -2.41 19.11
N GLU A 183 8.58 -1.46 18.41
CA GLU A 183 9.94 -1.01 18.67
C GLU A 183 10.10 -0.40 20.08
N GLN A 184 9.12 0.39 20.54
CA GLN A 184 9.10 0.92 21.91
C GLN A 184 8.91 -0.19 22.94
N ASN A 185 8.04 -1.16 22.68
CA ASN A 185 7.80 -2.31 23.56
C ASN A 185 9.04 -3.19 23.72
N MET A 186 9.85 -3.35 22.66
CA MET A 186 11.07 -4.16 22.69
C MET A 186 12.28 -3.45 23.33
N THR A 187 12.21 -2.13 23.48
CA THR A 187 13.29 -1.31 24.06
C THR A 187 13.02 -0.87 25.51
N SER A 188 11.81 -1.09 26.00
CA SER A 188 11.38 -0.84 27.40
C SER A 188 11.71 -2.02 28.31
#